data_AF-A0A423X5G8-F1
#
_entry.id   AF-A0A423X5G8-F1
#
_cell.length_a   1.000
_cell.length_b   1.000
_cell.length_c   1.000
_cell.angle_alpha   90.00
_cell.angle_beta   90.00
_cell.angle_gamma   90.00
#
_symmetry.space_group_name_H-M   'P 1'
#
loop_
_entity.id
_entity.type
_entity.pdbx_description
1 polymer ?
#
loop_
_entity_poly.entity_id
_entity_poly.type
_entity_poly.pdbx_seq_one_letter_code
_entity_poly.pdbx_strand_id
1 'polypeptide(L)'
;MRSHSSCAAAVLYAATIRAATISFCPSDEICYAVGVPSATASSGSGNIYFQISAPTSYEWVALGTGPGMVGANIFLVYQDGKGNVTVSSRQSSRHAEPQYDAATASELELLAGSGVSGDAMVANVRCANCEVWTGGALDVADKSSQWIGAWRKGNPLASTSLAEGISVHDGSQQFNLDLTQASLDTDSDPFSGVGGTVSGSGSSASGVSVQAPKTRANKKVIWAHGLGMAIAFAILYPLGSALMPLFGKWYVHGGFQVVTWLLMWAAFGLGVFGAQQRNLLFNNTHTQLGTVVVALLAIQPALGYLHHLHYLKNGSSRGIISYGHIWWGRILMVLGAINGGLGLQLTNASDGLIVAYSIVTTVMFLTYAIVKTTMSMRKKTQRYAGDDRRKGSSGAGSSTFVEHGNESRQAVAAVSRMAGRNTVQMRTFLNPTVSRRADFVQELYLKELKAYKTPALKANDAQGHVLEFQQPKAPLSPEEADLASSLKEYESMAVEVEGQEGADAGKPAAVAQDWLVEEEEDDDHAHGH
;
A
#
# COMPACT_ATOMS: atom_id res chain seq x y z
N MET A 1 -59.37 -81.09 13.63
CA MET A 1 -58.03 -81.71 13.46
C MET A 1 -57.48 -81.33 12.09
N ARG A 2 -56.46 -80.45 12.05
CA ARG A 2 -55.24 -80.59 11.24
C ARG A 2 -54.35 -79.38 11.49
N SER A 3 -53.22 -79.70 12.11
CA SER A 3 -52.07 -78.84 12.39
C SER A 3 -51.35 -78.49 11.10
N HIS A 4 -50.88 -77.24 10.97
CA HIS A 4 -49.65 -76.92 10.26
C HIS A 4 -48.97 -75.73 10.94
N SER A 5 -48.04 -76.05 11.85
CA SER A 5 -47.03 -75.11 12.34
C SER A 5 -46.03 -74.83 11.22
N SER A 6 -45.88 -73.56 10.84
CA SER A 6 -44.75 -73.10 10.00
C SER A 6 -43.71 -72.44 10.91
N CYS A 7 -42.58 -73.13 11.10
CA CYS A 7 -41.40 -72.54 11.73
C CYS A 7 -40.72 -71.59 10.74
N ALA A 8 -40.70 -70.29 11.04
CA ALA A 8 -39.83 -69.34 10.36
C ALA A 8 -38.45 -69.35 11.06
N ALA A 9 -37.43 -69.82 10.35
CA ALA A 9 -36.04 -69.71 10.77
C ALA A 9 -35.55 -68.27 10.53
N ALA A 10 -35.31 -67.51 11.60
CA ALA A 10 -34.63 -66.23 11.52
C ALA A 10 -33.13 -66.48 11.33
N VAL A 11 -32.64 -66.22 10.11
CA VAL A 11 -31.20 -66.15 9.83
C VAL A 11 -30.68 -64.85 10.44
N LEU A 12 -30.02 -64.94 11.59
CA LEU A 12 -29.20 -63.87 12.16
C LEU A 12 -28.02 -63.63 11.22
N TYR A 13 -28.11 -62.59 10.40
CA TYR A 13 -26.94 -62.00 9.76
C TYR A 13 -26.08 -61.38 10.86
N ALA A 14 -25.02 -62.08 11.27
CA ALA A 14 -23.92 -61.45 11.97
C ALA A 14 -23.22 -60.54 10.93
N ALA A 15 -23.54 -59.26 10.96
CA ALA A 15 -22.74 -58.27 10.26
C ALA A 15 -21.36 -58.27 10.92
N THR A 16 -20.37 -58.82 10.22
CA THR A 16 -18.97 -58.57 10.54
C THR A 16 -18.73 -57.08 10.31
N ILE A 17 -18.73 -56.32 11.41
CA ILE A 17 -18.29 -54.91 11.38
C ILE A 17 -16.82 -54.96 10.95
N ARG A 18 -16.53 -54.44 9.77
CA ARG A 18 -15.15 -54.22 9.34
C ARG A 18 -14.58 -53.09 10.19
N ALA A 19 -13.35 -53.23 10.67
CA ALA A 19 -12.54 -52.13 11.14
C ALA A 19 -12.63 -50.96 10.12
N ALA A 20 -13.20 -49.85 10.55
CA ALA A 20 -13.52 -48.74 9.66
C ALA A 20 -12.54 -47.60 9.93
N THR A 21 -11.58 -47.41 9.03
CA THR A 21 -10.84 -46.15 8.95
C THR A 21 -11.70 -45.13 8.20
N ILE A 22 -11.73 -43.89 8.68
CA ILE A 22 -12.30 -42.77 7.89
C ILE A 22 -11.22 -42.23 6.95
N SER A 23 -11.56 -41.99 5.69
CA SER A 23 -10.62 -41.47 4.70
C SER A 23 -11.10 -40.16 4.06
N PHE A 24 -10.15 -39.28 3.77
CA PHE A 24 -10.37 -38.01 3.11
C PHE A 24 -9.25 -37.72 2.11
N CYS A 25 -9.62 -37.49 0.86
CA CYS A 25 -8.69 -37.10 -0.19
C CYS A 25 -8.98 -35.66 -0.64
N PRO A 26 -8.18 -34.65 -0.24
CA PRO A 26 -8.38 -33.27 -0.70
C PRO A 26 -8.17 -33.07 -2.20
N SER A 27 -7.52 -34.01 -2.88
CA SER A 27 -7.30 -34.04 -4.33
C SER A 27 -7.20 -35.49 -4.82
N ASP A 28 -7.10 -35.70 -6.13
CA ASP A 28 -6.86 -37.04 -6.70
C ASP A 28 -5.47 -37.61 -6.36
N GLU A 29 -4.57 -36.77 -5.86
CA GLU A 29 -3.17 -37.13 -5.59
C GLU A 29 -2.93 -37.40 -4.09
N ILE A 30 -3.63 -36.73 -3.18
CA ILE A 30 -3.34 -36.80 -1.74
C ILE A 30 -4.54 -37.41 -1.01
N CYS A 31 -4.25 -38.40 -0.16
CA CYS A 31 -5.24 -39.04 0.68
C CYS A 31 -4.74 -39.23 2.11
N TYR A 32 -5.66 -39.01 3.05
CA TYR A 32 -5.48 -39.27 4.46
C TYR A 32 -6.46 -40.34 4.91
N ALA A 33 -6.05 -41.22 5.82
CA ALA A 33 -6.96 -42.11 6.53
C ALA A 33 -6.65 -42.10 8.03
N VAL A 34 -7.68 -42.22 8.87
CA VAL A 34 -7.54 -42.22 10.33
C VAL A 34 -8.38 -43.36 10.92
N GLY A 35 -7.84 -44.03 11.93
CA GLY A 35 -8.53 -45.05 12.71
C GLY A 35 -8.16 -44.94 14.19
N VAL A 36 -9.16 -45.11 15.05
CA VAL A 36 -9.05 -45.04 16.51
C VAL A 36 -9.58 -46.34 17.09
N PRO A 37 -8.79 -47.13 17.82
CA PRO A 37 -9.28 -48.29 18.56
C PRO A 37 -10.42 -47.92 19.49
N SER A 38 -11.45 -48.76 19.54
CA SER A 38 -12.62 -48.57 20.41
C SER A 38 -12.23 -48.43 21.89
N ALA A 39 -11.16 -49.10 22.32
CA ALA A 39 -10.56 -48.95 23.64
C ALA A 39 -9.97 -47.55 23.87
N THR A 40 -9.26 -46.99 22.88
CA THR A 40 -8.74 -45.61 22.88
C THR A 40 -9.89 -44.61 22.93
N ALA A 41 -10.90 -44.77 22.08
CA ALA A 41 -12.07 -43.88 22.04
C ALA A 41 -12.85 -43.89 23.36
N SER A 42 -12.92 -45.03 24.04
CA SER A 42 -13.65 -45.17 25.32
C SER A 42 -12.86 -44.64 26.52
N SER A 43 -11.53 -44.77 26.50
CA SER A 43 -10.67 -44.34 27.61
C SER A 43 -10.15 -42.91 27.47
N GLY A 44 -10.19 -42.35 26.26
CA GLY A 44 -9.65 -41.02 25.93
C GLY A 44 -8.12 -41.00 25.76
N SER A 45 -7.44 -42.15 25.80
CA SER A 45 -5.98 -42.25 25.65
C SER A 45 -5.56 -43.64 25.13
N GLY A 46 -4.59 -43.68 24.23
CA GLY A 46 -4.06 -44.90 23.63
C GLY A 46 -3.48 -44.68 22.24
N ASN A 47 -3.38 -45.74 21.45
CA ASN A 47 -2.88 -45.59 20.09
C ASN A 47 -3.94 -44.97 19.17
N ILE A 48 -3.51 -44.09 18.27
CA ILE A 48 -4.25 -43.73 17.06
C ILE A 48 -3.46 -44.15 15.83
N TYR A 49 -4.16 -44.45 14.74
CA TYR A 49 -3.57 -44.90 13.49
C TYR A 49 -3.95 -43.92 12.38
N PHE A 50 -2.97 -43.51 11.58
CA PHE A 50 -3.25 -42.71 10.38
C PHE A 50 -2.35 -43.08 9.21
N GLN A 51 -2.87 -42.90 8.01
CA GLN A 51 -2.16 -43.06 6.76
C GLN A 51 -2.08 -41.72 6.04
N ILE A 52 -0.90 -41.40 5.49
CA ILE A 52 -0.70 -40.31 4.53
C ILE A 52 -0.20 -40.94 3.24
N SER A 53 -0.90 -40.67 2.13
CA SER A 53 -0.53 -41.17 0.80
C SER A 53 -0.47 -40.00 -0.19
N ALA A 54 0.61 -39.92 -0.96
CA ALA A 54 0.80 -38.90 -1.99
C ALA A 54 1.81 -39.33 -3.06
N PRO A 55 1.81 -38.72 -4.26
CA PRO A 55 2.83 -38.96 -5.27
C PRO A 55 4.24 -38.57 -4.82
N THR A 56 5.25 -39.21 -5.41
CA THR A 56 6.67 -38.87 -5.21
C THR A 56 7.07 -37.51 -5.82
N SER A 57 6.17 -36.87 -6.58
CA SER A 57 6.32 -35.49 -7.09
C SER A 57 6.10 -34.41 -6.02
N TYR A 58 5.76 -34.81 -4.79
CA TYR A 58 5.68 -33.94 -3.64
C TYR A 58 7.00 -33.94 -2.87
N GLU A 59 7.48 -32.74 -2.55
CA GLU A 59 8.64 -32.54 -1.70
C GLU A 59 8.34 -32.99 -0.27
N TRP A 60 7.15 -32.64 0.22
CA TRP A 60 6.62 -33.07 1.51
C TRP A 60 5.08 -32.98 1.52
N VAL A 61 4.46 -33.80 2.36
CA VAL A 61 3.02 -33.79 2.66
C VAL A 61 2.83 -33.90 4.16
N ALA A 62 1.85 -33.17 4.71
CA ALA A 62 1.56 -33.14 6.13
C ALA A 62 0.08 -33.36 6.41
N LEU A 63 -0.18 -33.98 7.55
CA LEU A 63 -1.47 -34.04 8.24
C LEU A 63 -1.28 -33.42 9.61
N GLY A 64 -2.28 -32.75 10.18
CA GLY A 64 -2.18 -32.25 11.55
C GLY A 64 -3.53 -32.20 12.24
N THR A 65 -3.50 -32.26 13.57
CA THR A 65 -4.67 -32.17 14.44
C THR A 65 -4.74 -30.81 15.09
N GLY A 66 -5.92 -30.18 15.06
CA GLY A 66 -6.17 -28.86 15.61
C GLY A 66 -6.82 -27.88 14.62
N PRO A 67 -7.19 -26.67 15.10
CA PRO A 67 -7.96 -25.70 14.32
C PRO A 67 -7.16 -24.98 13.22
N GLY A 68 -5.83 -25.10 13.20
CA GLY A 68 -4.96 -24.38 12.27
C GLY A 68 -3.49 -24.68 12.53
N MET A 69 -2.60 -24.16 11.69
CA MET A 69 -1.14 -24.43 11.76
C MET A 69 -0.53 -24.08 13.13
N VAL A 70 -0.94 -22.94 13.71
CA VAL A 70 -0.48 -22.52 15.03
C VAL A 70 -1.19 -23.32 16.09
N GLY A 71 -0.42 -24.01 16.94
CA GLY A 71 -0.95 -24.84 18.02
C GLY A 71 -1.45 -26.23 17.59
N ALA A 72 -1.36 -26.59 16.31
CA ALA A 72 -1.61 -27.98 15.87
C ALA A 72 -0.42 -28.90 16.15
N ASN A 73 -0.72 -30.19 16.28
CA ASN A 73 0.27 -31.26 16.17
C ASN A 73 0.38 -31.66 14.70
N ILE A 74 1.53 -31.40 14.07
CA ILE A 74 1.72 -31.57 12.61
C ILE A 74 2.60 -32.78 12.35
N PHE A 75 2.05 -33.78 11.65
CA PHE A 75 2.73 -34.96 11.17
C PHE A 75 3.22 -34.72 9.73
N LEU A 76 4.50 -34.42 9.60
CA LEU A 76 5.14 -34.13 8.32
C LEU A 76 5.80 -35.40 7.77
N VAL A 77 5.54 -35.69 6.49
CA VAL A 77 6.07 -36.84 5.75
C VAL A 77 6.81 -36.39 4.49
N TYR A 78 7.99 -36.97 4.27
CA TYR A 78 8.78 -36.79 3.05
C TYR A 78 9.63 -38.03 2.80
N GLN A 79 10.17 -38.17 1.59
CA GLN A 79 11.00 -39.31 1.20
C GLN A 79 12.35 -39.28 1.92
N ASP A 80 12.83 -40.46 2.35
CA ASP A 80 14.09 -40.60 3.07
C ASP A 80 15.33 -40.71 2.15
N GLY A 81 15.09 -40.84 0.84
CA GLY A 81 16.13 -41.01 -0.18
C GLY A 81 16.61 -42.44 -0.39
N LYS A 82 16.09 -43.41 0.37
CA LYS A 82 16.47 -44.84 0.35
C LYS A 82 15.28 -45.76 0.01
N GLY A 83 14.19 -45.19 -0.50
CA GLY A 83 12.97 -45.92 -0.84
C GLY A 83 11.98 -46.05 0.33
N ASN A 84 12.22 -45.34 1.43
CA ASN A 84 11.30 -45.24 2.55
C ASN A 84 10.85 -43.77 2.74
N VAL A 85 10.08 -43.52 3.79
CA VAL A 85 9.60 -42.20 4.19
C VAL A 85 10.10 -41.86 5.59
N THR A 86 10.31 -40.58 5.83
CA THR A 86 10.56 -40.01 7.15
C THR A 86 9.28 -39.34 7.63
N VAL A 87 8.86 -39.64 8.87
CA VAL A 87 7.73 -38.98 9.53
C VAL A 87 8.23 -38.24 10.77
N SER A 88 7.79 -36.99 10.96
CA SER A 88 8.15 -36.18 12.13
C SER A 88 6.93 -35.43 12.66
N SER A 89 6.70 -35.50 13.97
CA SER A 89 5.74 -34.59 14.65
C SER A 89 6.40 -33.24 14.90
N ARG A 90 5.75 -32.16 14.48
CA ARG A 90 6.25 -30.79 14.59
C ARG A 90 5.18 -29.85 15.11
N GLN A 91 5.61 -28.76 15.71
CA GLN A 91 4.73 -27.72 16.25
C GLN A 91 5.20 -26.33 15.81
N SER A 92 4.28 -25.38 15.77
CA SER A 92 4.60 -23.98 15.53
C SER A 92 3.76 -23.05 16.41
N SER A 93 4.40 -22.03 16.97
CA SER A 93 3.74 -20.98 17.77
C SER A 93 3.30 -19.77 16.93
N ARG A 94 3.67 -19.74 15.64
CA ARG A 94 3.36 -18.66 14.70
C ARG A 94 3.24 -19.21 13.28
N HIS A 95 2.91 -18.37 12.31
CA HIS A 95 2.93 -18.77 10.88
C HIS A 95 4.38 -18.81 10.36
N ALA A 96 5.18 -19.70 10.93
CA ALA A 96 6.56 -19.99 10.55
C ALA A 96 6.77 -21.51 10.51
N GLU A 97 7.87 -21.94 9.88
CA GLU A 97 8.23 -23.35 9.74
C GLU A 97 8.07 -24.12 11.07
N PRO A 98 7.21 -25.15 11.11
CA PRO A 98 7.07 -26.00 12.29
C PRO A 98 8.38 -26.69 12.62
N GLN A 99 8.74 -26.69 13.90
CA GLN A 99 10.00 -27.25 14.38
C GLN A 99 9.76 -28.60 15.04
N TYR A 100 10.73 -29.49 14.90
CA TYR A 100 10.81 -30.73 15.66
C TYR A 100 11.49 -30.45 17.00
N ASP A 101 10.87 -30.85 18.10
CA ASP A 101 11.45 -30.82 19.45
C ASP A 101 11.32 -32.21 20.06
N ALA A 102 12.47 -32.84 20.32
CA ALA A 102 12.51 -34.21 20.86
C ALA A 102 11.86 -34.33 22.25
N ALA A 103 11.76 -33.24 23.02
CA ALA A 103 11.16 -33.24 24.35
C ALA A 103 9.62 -33.24 24.33
N THR A 104 9.01 -32.74 23.25
CA THR A 104 7.55 -32.60 23.12
C THR A 104 6.97 -33.34 21.91
N ALA A 105 7.82 -33.99 21.12
CA ALA A 105 7.43 -34.78 19.96
C ALA A 105 6.49 -35.93 20.36
N SER A 106 5.52 -36.19 19.49
CA SER A 106 4.68 -37.38 19.61
C SER A 106 5.50 -38.63 19.30
N GLU A 107 5.16 -39.72 19.98
CA GLU A 107 5.71 -41.05 19.78
C GLU A 107 5.09 -41.66 18.53
N LEU A 108 5.76 -41.46 17.40
CA LEU A 108 5.36 -41.97 16.10
C LEU A 108 6.16 -43.22 15.73
N GLU A 109 5.45 -44.26 15.27
CA GLU A 109 6.05 -45.46 14.70
C GLU A 109 5.56 -45.66 13.27
N LEU A 110 6.49 -45.84 12.33
CA LEU A 110 6.16 -46.23 10.96
C LEU A 110 5.83 -47.72 10.92
N LEU A 111 4.62 -48.03 10.48
CA LEU A 111 4.08 -49.38 10.38
C LEU A 111 4.44 -50.01 9.04
N ALA A 112 4.24 -51.32 8.95
CA ALA A 112 4.45 -52.09 7.74
C ALA A 112 3.61 -51.53 6.57
N GLY A 113 4.14 -51.61 5.36
CA GLY A 113 3.53 -51.01 4.17
C GLY A 113 3.83 -49.52 3.98
N SER A 114 4.53 -48.87 4.93
CA SER A 114 5.13 -47.55 4.70
C SER A 114 6.31 -47.65 3.74
N GLY A 115 6.50 -46.60 2.95
CA GLY A 115 7.65 -46.43 2.07
C GLY A 115 7.28 -45.84 0.72
N VAL A 116 8.24 -45.89 -0.21
CA VAL A 116 8.06 -45.42 -1.58
C VAL A 116 7.90 -46.63 -2.50
N SER A 117 6.79 -46.68 -3.23
CA SER A 117 6.48 -47.75 -4.18
C SER A 117 5.91 -47.16 -5.47
N GLY A 118 6.61 -47.38 -6.58
CA GLY A 118 6.28 -46.74 -7.86
C GLY A 118 6.30 -45.22 -7.75
N ASP A 119 5.20 -44.58 -8.15
CA ASP A 119 5.04 -43.12 -8.11
C ASP A 119 4.40 -42.60 -6.82
N ALA A 120 4.22 -43.45 -5.80
CA ALA A 120 3.57 -43.08 -4.54
C ALA A 120 4.50 -43.26 -3.33
N MET A 121 4.40 -42.34 -2.38
CA MET A 121 4.92 -42.46 -1.02
C MET A 121 3.76 -42.62 -0.05
N VAL A 122 3.87 -43.62 0.84
CA VAL A 122 2.85 -43.96 1.83
C VAL A 122 3.50 -44.01 3.21
N ALA A 123 2.88 -43.35 4.19
CA ALA A 123 3.25 -43.46 5.59
C ALA A 123 2.06 -44.00 6.38
N ASN A 124 2.16 -45.24 6.86
CA ASN A 124 1.26 -45.83 7.84
C ASN A 124 1.87 -45.57 9.22
N VAL A 125 1.15 -44.87 10.09
CA VAL A 125 1.72 -44.37 11.35
C VAL A 125 0.85 -44.80 12.51
N ARG A 126 1.48 -45.38 13.55
CA ARG A 126 0.91 -45.46 14.90
C ARG A 126 1.42 -44.28 15.70
N CYS A 127 0.51 -43.59 16.38
CA CYS A 127 0.88 -42.59 17.38
C CYS A 127 0.35 -42.98 18.75
N ALA A 128 1.25 -43.09 19.72
CA ALA A 128 0.93 -43.58 21.08
C ALA A 128 0.49 -42.48 22.06
N ASN A 129 0.72 -41.20 21.74
CA ASN A 129 0.46 -40.06 22.63
C ASN A 129 0.02 -38.79 21.89
N CYS A 130 -0.79 -38.94 20.83
CA CYS A 130 -1.22 -37.80 20.00
C CYS A 130 -2.45 -37.05 20.52
N GLU A 131 -3.02 -37.49 21.64
CA GLU A 131 -4.23 -36.90 22.23
C GLU A 131 -3.95 -35.56 22.91
N VAL A 132 -2.73 -35.36 23.38
CA VAL A 132 -2.34 -34.13 24.10
C VAL A 132 -0.96 -33.71 23.67
N TRP A 133 -0.79 -32.41 23.40
CA TRP A 133 0.51 -31.84 23.06
C TRP A 133 0.61 -30.39 23.53
N THR A 134 1.80 -29.80 23.39
CA THR A 134 2.01 -28.39 23.71
C THR A 134 1.30 -27.50 22.68
N GLY A 135 0.08 -27.05 22.99
CA GLY A 135 -0.71 -26.17 22.15
C GLY A 135 -2.14 -26.64 21.90
N GLY A 136 -2.49 -27.87 22.27
CA GLY A 136 -3.83 -28.41 22.07
C GLY A 136 -4.03 -29.83 22.56
N ALA A 137 -5.23 -30.33 22.33
CA ALA A 137 -5.61 -31.71 22.57
C ALA A 137 -6.53 -32.19 21.44
N LEU A 138 -6.50 -33.49 21.19
CA LEU A 138 -7.38 -34.21 20.27
C LEU A 138 -8.33 -35.06 21.12
N ASP A 139 -9.61 -34.73 21.10
CA ASP A 139 -10.65 -35.62 21.59
C ASP A 139 -10.86 -36.74 20.57
N VAL A 140 -10.40 -37.94 20.91
CA VAL A 140 -10.43 -39.14 20.06
C VAL A 140 -11.84 -39.72 19.86
N ALA A 141 -12.85 -39.21 20.57
CA ALA A 141 -14.25 -39.59 20.42
C ALA A 141 -15.12 -38.48 19.80
N ASP A 142 -14.51 -37.37 19.37
CA ASP A 142 -15.25 -36.23 18.81
C ASP A 142 -15.90 -36.56 17.46
N LYS A 143 -17.15 -36.11 17.30
CA LYS A 143 -17.92 -36.22 16.05
C LYS A 143 -17.53 -35.15 15.02
N SER A 144 -16.75 -34.15 15.42
CA SER A 144 -16.32 -33.06 14.55
C SER A 144 -14.89 -32.63 14.86
N SER A 145 -14.00 -33.60 15.02
CA SER A 145 -12.58 -33.39 15.31
C SER A 145 -11.93 -32.55 14.21
N GLN A 146 -11.12 -31.54 14.56
CA GLN A 146 -10.53 -30.61 13.60
C GLN A 146 -9.17 -31.09 13.08
N TRP A 147 -9.02 -31.12 11.76
CA TRP A 147 -7.82 -31.56 11.08
C TRP A 147 -7.39 -30.59 9.99
N ILE A 148 -6.08 -30.58 9.71
CA ILE A 148 -5.47 -29.79 8.65
C ILE A 148 -4.59 -30.69 7.79
N GLY A 149 -4.61 -30.46 6.48
CA GLY A 149 -3.68 -31.03 5.51
C GLY A 149 -2.89 -29.91 4.86
N ALA A 150 -1.61 -30.15 4.58
CA ALA A 150 -0.75 -29.22 3.84
C ALA A 150 0.24 -30.00 2.99
N TRP A 151 0.66 -29.44 1.86
CA TRP A 151 1.58 -30.11 0.94
C TRP A 151 2.35 -29.12 0.09
N ARG A 152 3.48 -29.59 -0.46
CA ARG A 152 4.29 -28.84 -1.41
C ARG A 152 4.75 -29.74 -2.56
N LYS A 153 4.47 -29.34 -3.80
CA LYS A 153 5.06 -29.99 -4.98
C LYS A 153 6.51 -29.54 -5.16
N GLY A 154 7.39 -30.47 -5.52
CA GLY A 154 8.81 -30.17 -5.67
C GLY A 154 9.68 -31.41 -5.74
N ASN A 155 10.99 -31.19 -5.71
CA ASN A 155 11.95 -32.28 -5.64
C ASN A 155 11.90 -32.93 -4.24
N PRO A 156 12.01 -34.26 -4.12
CA PRO A 156 12.00 -34.93 -2.82
C PRO A 156 13.16 -34.46 -1.91
N LEU A 157 12.89 -34.28 -0.61
CA LEU A 157 13.91 -33.87 0.37
C LEU A 157 14.98 -34.93 0.63
N ALA A 158 14.71 -36.21 0.34
CA ALA A 158 15.66 -37.32 0.45
C ALA A 158 16.49 -37.32 1.75
N SER A 159 15.81 -37.20 2.89
CA SER A 159 16.44 -36.99 4.21
C SER A 159 15.78 -37.86 5.29
N THR A 160 16.59 -38.39 6.21
CA THR A 160 16.13 -39.10 7.42
C THR A 160 16.04 -38.19 8.65
N SER A 161 16.37 -36.90 8.52
CA SER A 161 16.43 -35.97 9.64
C SER A 161 15.03 -35.52 10.06
N LEU A 162 14.57 -35.87 11.27
CA LEU A 162 13.26 -35.42 11.78
C LEU A 162 13.08 -33.89 11.79
N ALA A 163 14.19 -33.14 11.83
CA ALA A 163 14.24 -31.69 11.81
C ALA A 163 14.66 -31.11 10.44
N GLU A 164 14.51 -31.85 9.34
CA GLU A 164 14.82 -31.35 7.98
C GLU A 164 14.08 -30.05 7.66
N GLY A 165 14.78 -29.10 7.04
CA GLY A 165 14.24 -27.79 6.70
C GLY A 165 13.19 -27.87 5.59
N ILE A 166 12.03 -27.27 5.77
CA ILE A 166 10.97 -27.26 4.76
C ILE A 166 10.56 -25.85 4.33
N SER A 167 10.22 -25.72 3.05
CA SER A 167 9.59 -24.52 2.53
C SER A 167 8.07 -24.53 2.75
N VAL A 168 7.45 -23.34 2.69
CA VAL A 168 5.99 -23.17 2.83
C VAL A 168 5.19 -24.00 1.81
N HIS A 169 4.04 -24.53 2.25
CA HIS A 169 3.12 -25.29 1.41
C HIS A 169 2.55 -24.45 0.25
N ASP A 170 2.29 -25.10 -0.88
CA ASP A 170 1.57 -24.51 -2.02
C ASP A 170 0.07 -24.85 -2.03
N GLY A 171 -0.34 -25.83 -1.23
CA GLY A 171 -1.74 -26.16 -0.96
C GLY A 171 -1.97 -26.59 0.49
N SER A 172 -3.17 -26.30 0.98
CA SER A 172 -3.62 -26.72 2.30
C SER A 172 -5.15 -26.86 2.33
N GLN A 173 -5.63 -27.65 3.28
CA GLN A 173 -7.05 -27.89 3.48
C GLN A 173 -7.35 -28.05 4.96
N GLN A 174 -8.45 -27.42 5.44
CA GLN A 174 -9.01 -27.70 6.76
C GLN A 174 -10.25 -28.57 6.59
N PHE A 175 -10.41 -29.55 7.46
CA PHE A 175 -11.53 -30.48 7.41
C PHE A 175 -11.76 -31.03 8.81
N ASN A 176 -12.97 -31.52 9.04
CA ASN A 176 -13.33 -32.19 10.27
C ASN A 176 -13.64 -33.65 9.99
N LEU A 177 -13.30 -34.51 10.94
CA LEU A 177 -13.56 -35.94 10.93
C LEU A 177 -14.49 -36.28 12.09
N ASP A 178 -15.53 -37.05 11.80
CA ASP A 178 -16.34 -37.77 12.78
C ASP A 178 -15.56 -39.02 13.20
N LEU A 179 -14.78 -38.91 14.28
CA LEU A 179 -13.94 -40.01 14.76
C LEU A 179 -14.76 -41.17 15.30
N THR A 180 -16.06 -40.96 15.59
CA THR A 180 -16.96 -42.07 15.95
C THR A 180 -17.21 -43.02 14.79
N GLN A 181 -16.96 -42.58 13.54
CA GLN A 181 -17.01 -43.42 12.34
C GLN A 181 -15.65 -44.02 11.97
N ALA A 182 -14.58 -43.67 12.70
CA ALA A 182 -13.22 -44.14 12.52
C ALA A 182 -12.84 -45.23 13.54
N SER A 183 -13.81 -46.04 14.01
CA SER A 183 -13.60 -46.99 15.10
C SER A 183 -12.96 -48.30 14.62
N LEU A 184 -11.86 -48.70 15.26
CA LEU A 184 -11.21 -50.00 15.08
C LEU A 184 -11.59 -50.94 16.23
N ASP A 185 -11.88 -52.19 15.90
CA ASP A 185 -12.27 -53.19 16.91
C ASP A 185 -11.09 -53.55 17.83
N THR A 186 -9.88 -53.55 17.28
CA THR A 186 -8.64 -53.92 17.97
C THR A 186 -7.60 -52.82 17.84
N ASP A 187 -6.72 -52.73 18.84
CA ASP A 187 -5.52 -51.91 18.77
C ASP A 187 -4.44 -52.62 17.93
N SER A 188 -4.58 -52.55 16.60
CA SER A 188 -3.70 -53.20 15.64
C SER A 188 -3.70 -52.43 14.32
N ASP A 189 -2.62 -52.55 13.54
CA ASP A 189 -2.43 -51.84 12.27
C ASP A 189 -3.58 -52.09 11.27
N PRO A 190 -4.43 -51.08 11.01
CA PRO A 190 -5.56 -51.22 10.10
C PRO A 190 -5.17 -51.12 8.62
N PHE A 191 -3.91 -50.79 8.31
CA PHE A 191 -3.42 -50.58 6.95
C PHE A 191 -2.70 -51.79 6.36
N SER A 192 -2.54 -52.87 7.14
CA SER A 192 -1.91 -54.10 6.70
C SER A 192 -2.68 -54.76 5.52
N GLY A 193 -2.04 -54.84 4.35
CA GLY A 193 -2.63 -55.41 3.12
C GLY A 193 -3.45 -54.44 2.27
N VAL A 194 -3.64 -53.19 2.71
CA VAL A 194 -4.23 -52.12 1.92
C VAL A 194 -3.09 -51.33 1.27
N GLY A 195 -2.84 -51.58 -0.02
CA GLY A 195 -1.99 -50.68 -0.82
C GLY A 195 -2.57 -49.27 -0.75
N GLY A 196 -1.70 -48.25 -0.62
CA GLY A 196 -2.07 -46.87 -0.31
C GLY A 196 -3.40 -46.44 -0.93
N THR A 197 -4.26 -45.83 -0.11
CA THR A 197 -5.65 -45.52 -0.48
C THR A 197 -5.67 -44.48 -1.60
N VAL A 198 -5.56 -44.91 -2.86
CA VAL A 198 -5.73 -44.06 -4.04
C VAL A 198 -7.09 -44.40 -4.65
N SER A 199 -8.15 -43.84 -4.06
CA SER A 199 -9.50 -43.92 -4.61
C SER A 199 -9.91 -42.53 -5.11
N GLY A 200 -10.35 -42.48 -6.37
CA GLY A 200 -10.51 -41.26 -7.15
C GLY A 200 -11.55 -40.25 -6.62
N SER A 201 -11.31 -38.99 -6.99
CA SER A 201 -12.16 -37.80 -6.97
C SER A 201 -13.26 -37.72 -5.91
N GLY A 202 -13.05 -36.84 -4.93
CA GLY A 202 -14.12 -36.13 -4.22
C GLY A 202 -15.03 -36.97 -3.34
N SER A 203 -14.77 -38.28 -3.21
CA SER A 203 -15.50 -39.18 -2.32
C SER A 203 -15.01 -38.95 -0.89
N SER A 204 -15.56 -37.92 -0.25
CA SER A 204 -15.46 -37.78 1.20
C SER A 204 -16.23 -38.96 1.81
N ALA A 205 -15.56 -39.78 2.62
CA ALA A 205 -16.28 -40.79 3.40
C ALA A 205 -17.39 -40.10 4.22
N SER A 206 -18.49 -40.81 4.48
CA SER A 206 -19.46 -40.38 5.49
C SER A 206 -18.71 -40.03 6.78
N GLY A 207 -19.05 -38.88 7.39
CA GLY A 207 -18.35 -38.38 8.58
C GLY A 207 -17.21 -37.39 8.30
N VAL A 208 -16.89 -37.08 7.05
CA VAL A 208 -15.95 -36.01 6.71
C VAL A 208 -16.70 -34.73 6.36
N SER A 209 -16.36 -33.62 7.01
CA SER A 209 -16.85 -32.30 6.61
C SER A 209 -15.70 -31.38 6.24
N VAL A 210 -15.67 -30.95 4.99
CA VAL A 210 -14.61 -30.06 4.49
C VAL A 210 -14.96 -28.64 4.89
N GLN A 211 -14.14 -28.02 5.72
CA GLN A 211 -14.33 -26.62 6.03
C GLN A 211 -14.02 -25.82 4.77
N ALA A 212 -15.06 -25.19 4.20
CA ALA A 212 -14.87 -24.33 3.05
C ALA A 212 -13.79 -23.30 3.41
N PRO A 213 -12.72 -23.16 2.60
CA PRO A 213 -11.74 -22.11 2.85
C PRO A 213 -12.51 -20.80 2.96
N LYS A 214 -12.31 -20.03 4.04
CA LYS A 214 -12.96 -18.72 4.26
C LYS A 214 -12.68 -17.84 3.04
N THR A 215 -13.55 -17.94 2.03
CA THR A 215 -13.39 -17.48 0.65
C THR A 215 -12.06 -17.88 -0.02
N ARG A 216 -12.10 -18.65 -1.11
CA ARG A 216 -10.96 -18.73 -2.06
C ARG A 216 -10.52 -17.30 -2.35
N ALA A 217 -9.38 -16.89 -1.80
CA ALA A 217 -8.89 -15.55 -2.00
C ALA A 217 -8.65 -15.38 -3.50
N ASN A 218 -9.42 -14.49 -4.14
CA ASN A 218 -9.41 -14.38 -5.59
C ASN A 218 -7.98 -13.99 -6.03
N LYS A 219 -7.22 -14.94 -6.59
CA LYS A 219 -5.85 -14.70 -7.08
C LYS A 219 -5.82 -13.50 -8.03
N LYS A 220 -6.90 -13.33 -8.80
CA LYS A 220 -7.15 -12.18 -9.68
C LYS A 220 -7.19 -10.83 -8.94
N VAL A 221 -7.79 -10.76 -7.76
CA VAL A 221 -7.90 -9.52 -6.96
C VAL A 221 -6.53 -9.10 -6.44
N ILE A 222 -5.74 -10.03 -5.87
CA ILE A 222 -4.37 -9.71 -5.43
C ILE A 222 -3.51 -9.28 -6.60
N TRP A 223 -3.61 -9.99 -7.73
CA TRP A 223 -2.82 -9.66 -8.90
C TRP A 223 -3.17 -8.26 -9.42
N ALA A 224 -4.46 -7.91 -9.49
CA ALA A 224 -4.93 -6.59 -9.87
C ALA A 224 -4.48 -5.49 -8.89
N HIS A 225 -4.56 -5.74 -7.58
CA HIS A 225 -4.03 -4.84 -6.55
C HIS A 225 -2.52 -4.60 -6.73
N GLY A 226 -1.73 -5.67 -6.79
CA GLY A 226 -0.28 -5.61 -6.89
C GLY A 226 0.17 -4.92 -8.17
N LEU A 227 -0.43 -5.25 -9.31
CA LEU A 227 -0.13 -4.61 -10.58
C LEU A 227 -0.50 -3.12 -10.58
N GLY A 228 -1.69 -2.77 -10.09
CA GLY A 228 -2.15 -1.38 -10.02
C GLY A 228 -1.25 -0.52 -9.11
N MET A 229 -0.90 -1.03 -7.93
CA MET A 229 -0.01 -0.33 -6.99
C MET A 229 1.42 -0.23 -7.51
N ALA A 230 1.94 -1.28 -8.17
CA ALA A 230 3.26 -1.24 -8.78
C ALA A 230 3.33 -0.20 -9.90
N ILE A 231 2.35 -0.16 -10.81
CA ILE A 231 2.28 0.86 -11.87
C ILE A 231 2.20 2.27 -11.27
N ALA A 232 1.34 2.47 -10.26
CA ALA A 232 1.18 3.78 -9.63
C ALA A 232 2.48 4.28 -8.98
N PHE A 233 3.12 3.47 -8.13
CA PHE A 233 4.28 3.90 -7.34
C PHE A 233 5.63 3.77 -8.03
N ALA A 234 5.84 2.76 -8.88
CA ALA A 234 7.11 2.58 -9.58
C ALA A 234 7.23 3.47 -10.82
N ILE A 235 6.11 3.80 -11.48
CA ILE A 235 6.11 4.47 -12.79
C ILE A 235 5.40 5.82 -12.74
N LEU A 236 4.10 5.82 -12.42
CA LEU A 236 3.27 7.01 -12.63
C LEU A 236 3.64 8.15 -11.67
N TYR A 237 3.76 7.92 -10.37
CA TYR A 237 4.12 8.98 -9.42
C TYR A 237 5.48 9.65 -9.74
N PRO A 238 6.58 8.90 -9.99
CA PRO A 238 7.85 9.47 -10.44
C PRO A 238 7.72 10.28 -11.74
N LEU A 239 7.00 9.75 -12.73
CA LEU A 239 6.77 10.41 -14.01
C LEU A 239 5.97 11.71 -13.85
N GLY A 240 4.85 11.65 -13.12
CA GLY A 240 4.00 12.80 -12.84
C GLY A 240 4.73 13.90 -12.07
N SER A 241 5.64 13.55 -11.16
CA SER A 241 6.49 14.51 -10.44
C SER A 241 7.49 15.21 -11.37
N ALA A 242 7.99 14.51 -12.40
CA ALA A 242 8.91 15.06 -13.40
C ALA A 242 8.23 16.01 -14.42
N LEU A 243 6.91 15.94 -14.59
CA LEU A 243 6.17 16.80 -15.53
C LEU A 243 6.30 18.30 -15.20
N MET A 244 6.32 18.68 -13.92
CA MET A 244 6.50 20.09 -13.53
C MET A 244 7.85 20.67 -13.95
N PRO A 245 9.00 20.04 -13.62
CA PRO A 245 10.30 20.47 -14.12
C PRO A 245 10.43 20.51 -15.65
N LEU A 246 9.77 19.59 -16.37
CA LEU A 246 9.90 19.43 -17.82
C LEU A 246 9.04 20.42 -18.61
N PHE A 247 7.75 20.51 -18.30
CA PHE A 247 6.77 21.28 -19.09
C PHE A 247 6.38 22.60 -18.43
N GLY A 248 6.58 22.76 -17.12
CA GLY A 248 6.24 23.98 -16.38
C GLY A 248 4.73 24.28 -16.27
N LYS A 249 3.87 23.38 -16.75
CA LYS A 249 2.40 23.54 -16.79
C LYS A 249 1.76 22.83 -15.60
N TRP A 250 1.17 23.60 -14.67
CA TRP A 250 0.58 23.06 -13.44
C TRP A 250 -0.58 22.09 -13.70
N TYR A 251 -1.42 22.35 -14.71
CA TYR A 251 -2.58 21.52 -15.02
C TYR A 251 -2.19 20.16 -15.59
N VAL A 252 -1.06 20.07 -16.31
CA VAL A 252 -0.53 18.79 -16.83
C VAL A 252 -0.07 17.92 -15.66
N HIS A 253 0.67 18.51 -14.72
CA HIS A 253 1.09 17.82 -13.50
C HIS A 253 -0.11 17.44 -12.62
N GLY A 254 -0.98 18.41 -12.32
CA GLY A 254 -2.16 18.22 -11.47
C GLY A 254 -3.09 17.15 -12.03
N GLY A 255 -3.46 17.24 -13.31
CA GLY A 255 -4.32 16.26 -13.97
C GLY A 255 -3.74 14.85 -13.95
N PHE A 256 -2.45 14.70 -14.30
CA PHE A 256 -1.78 13.40 -14.25
C PHE A 256 -1.72 12.83 -12.82
N GLN A 257 -1.42 13.68 -11.83
CA GLN A 257 -1.36 13.28 -10.43
C GLN A 257 -2.74 12.87 -9.88
N VAL A 258 -3.81 13.56 -10.27
CA VAL A 258 -5.19 13.19 -9.88
C VAL A 258 -5.59 11.84 -10.47
N VAL A 259 -5.29 11.57 -11.76
CA VAL A 259 -5.56 10.26 -12.36
C VAL A 259 -4.79 9.15 -11.65
N THR A 260 -3.51 9.38 -11.35
CA THR A 260 -2.67 8.43 -10.61
C THR A 260 -3.19 8.20 -9.19
N TRP A 261 -3.66 9.26 -8.54
CA TRP A 261 -4.24 9.22 -7.20
C TRP A 261 -5.53 8.39 -7.15
N LEU A 262 -6.41 8.53 -8.16
CA LEU A 262 -7.61 7.70 -8.29
C LEU A 262 -7.28 6.23 -8.54
N LEU A 263 -6.32 5.94 -9.42
CA LEU A 263 -5.84 4.57 -9.67
C LEU A 263 -5.30 3.94 -8.38
N MET A 264 -4.52 4.69 -7.60
CA MET A 264 -3.99 4.23 -6.33
C MET A 264 -5.13 3.87 -5.36
N TRP A 265 -6.16 4.70 -5.21
CA TRP A 265 -7.30 4.39 -4.32
C TRP A 265 -8.09 3.16 -4.79
N ALA A 266 -8.31 3.02 -6.10
CA ALA A 266 -8.96 1.83 -6.66
C ALA A 266 -8.14 0.56 -6.36
N ALA A 267 -6.82 0.60 -6.60
CA ALA A 267 -5.92 -0.51 -6.30
C ALA A 267 -5.82 -0.77 -4.79
N PHE A 268 -5.80 0.27 -3.94
CA PHE A 268 -5.80 0.14 -2.48
C PHE A 268 -7.09 -0.54 -1.97
N GLY A 269 -8.25 -0.18 -2.51
CA GLY A 269 -9.53 -0.84 -2.20
C GLY A 269 -9.51 -2.34 -2.50
N LEU A 270 -8.94 -2.74 -3.65
CA LEU A 270 -8.72 -4.16 -3.98
C LEU A 270 -7.77 -4.85 -2.98
N GLY A 271 -6.76 -4.12 -2.49
CA GLY A 271 -5.83 -4.58 -1.47
C GLY A 271 -6.50 -4.83 -0.13
N VAL A 272 -7.34 -3.89 0.34
CA VAL A 272 -8.13 -4.03 1.58
C VAL A 272 -9.06 -5.24 1.48
N PHE A 273 -9.81 -5.36 0.38
CA PHE A 273 -10.68 -6.52 0.14
C PHE A 273 -9.89 -7.84 0.11
N GLY A 274 -8.74 -7.87 -0.58
CA GLY A 274 -7.86 -9.04 -0.61
C GLY A 274 -7.21 -9.39 0.73
N ALA A 275 -6.93 -8.39 1.57
CA ALA A 275 -6.35 -8.56 2.90
C ALA A 275 -7.39 -9.06 3.91
N GLN A 276 -8.65 -8.60 3.82
CA GLN A 276 -9.77 -9.11 4.63
C GLN A 276 -9.99 -10.60 4.40
N GLN A 277 -9.98 -11.05 3.15
CA GLN A 277 -10.13 -12.47 2.80
C GLN A 277 -9.04 -13.38 3.37
N ARG A 278 -7.85 -12.83 3.64
CA ARG A 278 -6.70 -13.59 4.17
C ARG A 278 -6.44 -13.35 5.65
N ASN A 279 -7.27 -12.55 6.32
CA ASN A 279 -7.05 -12.11 7.70
C ASN A 279 -5.66 -11.45 7.90
N LEU A 280 -5.19 -10.73 6.88
CA LEU A 280 -3.90 -10.06 6.84
C LEU A 280 -4.01 -8.54 7.05
N LEU A 281 -5.22 -8.02 7.27
CA LEU A 281 -5.40 -6.60 7.58
C LEU A 281 -4.61 -6.22 8.83
N PHE A 282 -3.67 -5.28 8.67
CA PHE A 282 -2.85 -4.74 9.75
C PHE A 282 -2.01 -5.77 10.51
N ASN A 283 -1.89 -7.00 10.01
CA ASN A 283 -1.13 -8.08 10.64
C ASN A 283 0.22 -8.34 9.95
N ASN A 284 0.64 -7.46 9.04
CA ASN A 284 1.95 -7.54 8.41
C ASN A 284 2.47 -6.14 8.04
N THR A 285 3.77 -6.05 7.82
CA THR A 285 4.45 -4.79 7.51
C THR A 285 3.93 -4.14 6.23
N HIS A 286 3.62 -4.93 5.19
CA HIS A 286 3.13 -4.39 3.91
C HIS A 286 1.76 -3.70 4.03
N THR A 287 0.82 -4.29 4.77
CA THR A 287 -0.53 -3.74 4.95
C THR A 287 -0.53 -2.57 5.92
N GLN A 288 0.28 -2.62 6.98
CA GLN A 288 0.46 -1.52 7.93
C GLN A 288 1.11 -0.30 7.25
N LEU A 289 2.30 -0.48 6.66
CA LEU A 289 3.04 0.59 5.98
C LEU A 289 2.25 1.12 4.78
N GLY A 290 1.67 0.23 3.97
CA GLY A 290 0.85 0.61 2.82
C GLY A 290 -0.33 1.49 3.19
N THR A 291 -1.06 1.14 4.27
CA THR A 291 -2.20 1.94 4.73
C THR A 291 -1.76 3.31 5.22
N VAL A 292 -0.67 3.38 5.99
CA VAL A 292 -0.10 4.66 6.45
C VAL A 292 0.32 5.53 5.26
N VAL A 293 1.06 4.97 4.29
CA VAL A 293 1.51 5.73 3.11
C VAL A 293 0.33 6.26 2.30
N VAL A 294 -0.70 5.44 2.05
CA VAL A 294 -1.89 5.88 1.30
C VAL A 294 -2.67 6.94 2.07
N ALA A 295 -2.85 6.80 3.38
CA ALA A 295 -3.51 7.81 4.22
C ALA A 295 -2.76 9.15 4.21
N LEU A 296 -1.43 9.14 4.34
CA LEU A 296 -0.60 10.35 4.27
C LEU A 296 -0.63 10.98 2.87
N LEU A 297 -0.71 10.15 1.82
CA LEU A 297 -0.78 10.61 0.43
C LEU A 297 -2.18 11.13 0.06
N ALA A 298 -3.22 10.80 0.82
CA ALA A 298 -4.56 11.40 0.67
C ALA A 298 -4.56 12.93 0.84
N ILE A 299 -3.61 13.45 1.63
CA ILE A 299 -3.47 14.88 1.93
C ILE A 299 -2.77 15.64 0.77
N GLN A 300 -2.12 14.93 -0.15
CA GLN A 300 -1.32 15.53 -1.22
C GLN A 300 -2.09 16.49 -2.16
N PRO A 301 -3.30 16.16 -2.65
CA PRO A 301 -4.05 17.07 -3.50
C PRO A 301 -4.37 18.40 -2.81
N ALA A 302 -4.73 18.37 -1.53
CA ALA A 302 -4.98 19.58 -0.74
C ALA A 302 -3.71 20.43 -0.59
N LEU A 303 -2.57 19.81 -0.25
CA LEU A 303 -1.28 20.52 -0.18
C LEU A 303 -0.84 21.07 -1.55
N GLY A 304 -1.10 20.34 -2.63
CA GLY A 304 -0.83 20.78 -4.00
C GLY A 304 -1.67 22.00 -4.40
N TYR A 305 -2.95 22.01 -4.01
CA TYR A 305 -3.84 23.15 -4.23
C TYR A 305 -3.40 24.38 -3.43
N LEU A 306 -3.12 24.22 -2.13
CA LEU A 306 -2.59 25.30 -1.28
C LEU A 306 -1.26 25.85 -1.80
N HIS A 307 -0.38 24.97 -2.27
CA HIS A 307 0.86 25.36 -2.94
C HIS A 307 0.58 26.19 -4.21
N HIS A 308 -0.40 25.80 -5.02
CA HIS A 308 -0.76 26.55 -6.22
C HIS A 308 -1.33 27.94 -5.89
N LEU A 309 -2.24 28.05 -4.91
CA LEU A 309 -2.77 29.33 -4.45
C LEU A 309 -1.67 30.25 -3.92
N HIS A 310 -0.77 29.72 -3.10
CA HIS A 310 0.37 30.47 -2.58
C HIS A 310 1.29 30.96 -3.73
N TYR A 311 1.52 30.12 -4.74
CA TYR A 311 2.33 30.48 -5.89
C TYR A 311 1.72 31.63 -6.71
N LEU A 312 0.39 31.62 -6.91
CA LEU A 312 -0.35 32.70 -7.57
C LEU A 312 -0.32 34.00 -6.76
N LYS A 313 -0.56 33.91 -5.44
CA LYS A 313 -0.60 35.08 -4.54
C LYS A 313 0.78 35.75 -4.41
N ASN A 314 1.85 34.98 -4.32
CA ASN A 314 3.17 35.48 -3.95
C ASN A 314 4.14 35.59 -5.13
N GLY A 315 3.62 35.81 -6.35
CA GLY A 315 4.41 36.20 -7.52
C GLY A 315 5.53 35.21 -7.90
N SER A 316 5.26 33.90 -7.84
CA SER A 316 6.25 32.82 -8.12
C SER A 316 7.35 32.58 -7.08
N SER A 317 7.20 33.10 -5.85
CA SER A 317 8.11 32.77 -4.74
C SER A 317 7.76 31.42 -4.09
N ARG A 318 8.79 30.70 -3.62
CA ARG A 318 8.62 29.42 -2.91
C ARG A 318 8.42 29.69 -1.43
N GLY A 319 7.25 29.34 -0.90
CA GLY A 319 6.96 29.42 0.54
C GLY A 319 7.22 28.11 1.27
N ILE A 320 6.98 28.11 2.58
CA ILE A 320 7.07 26.92 3.45
C ILE A 320 6.13 25.81 2.93
N ILE A 321 4.91 26.18 2.51
CA ILE A 321 3.91 25.27 1.94
C ILE A 321 4.45 24.58 0.67
N SER A 322 5.19 25.30 -0.19
CA SER A 322 5.83 24.73 -1.38
C SER A 322 6.83 23.64 -1.01
N TYR A 323 7.69 23.90 -0.02
CA TYR A 323 8.68 22.91 0.43
C TYR A 323 8.02 21.71 1.10
N GLY A 324 6.99 21.94 1.91
CA GLY A 324 6.18 20.91 2.55
C GLY A 324 5.61 19.93 1.52
N HIS A 325 4.82 20.42 0.56
CA HIS A 325 4.24 19.59 -0.50
C HIS A 325 5.29 18.76 -1.27
N ILE A 326 6.41 19.41 -1.65
CA ILE A 326 7.48 18.77 -2.43
C ILE A 326 8.19 17.66 -1.66
N TRP A 327 8.61 17.92 -0.41
CA TRP A 327 9.34 16.93 0.39
C TRP A 327 8.42 15.83 0.90
N TRP A 328 7.20 16.17 1.32
CA TRP A 328 6.14 15.22 1.67
C TRP A 328 5.94 14.20 0.53
N GLY A 329 5.84 14.69 -0.72
CA GLY A 329 5.61 13.82 -1.87
C GLY A 329 6.78 12.90 -2.16
N ARG A 330 8.02 13.40 -2.03
CA ARG A 330 9.22 12.60 -2.28
C ARG A 330 9.40 11.48 -1.28
N ILE A 331 9.18 11.76 0.00
CA ILE A 331 9.32 10.76 1.07
C ILE A 331 8.29 9.66 0.86
N LEU A 332 7.01 10.02 0.65
CA LEU A 332 5.94 9.04 0.44
C LEU A 332 6.11 8.22 -0.84
N MET A 333 6.67 8.81 -1.91
CA MET A 333 6.94 8.09 -3.15
C MET A 333 7.99 6.98 -2.95
N VAL A 334 9.05 7.26 -2.19
CA VAL A 334 10.06 6.24 -1.84
C VAL A 334 9.48 5.17 -0.92
N LEU A 335 8.75 5.57 0.14
CA LEU A 335 8.11 4.63 1.06
C LEU A 335 7.09 3.73 0.35
N GLY A 336 6.34 4.28 -0.61
CA GLY A 336 5.40 3.51 -1.42
C GLY A 336 6.08 2.50 -2.34
N ALA A 337 7.23 2.84 -2.93
CA ALA A 337 8.03 1.89 -3.71
C ALA A 337 8.61 0.77 -2.82
N ILE A 338 9.13 1.08 -1.63
CA ILE A 338 9.58 0.07 -0.67
C ILE A 338 8.41 -0.84 -0.27
N ASN A 339 7.23 -0.26 -0.01
CA ASN A 339 6.04 -1.03 0.31
C ASN A 339 5.60 -1.95 -0.83
N GLY A 340 5.75 -1.51 -2.09
CA GLY A 340 5.53 -2.35 -3.27
C GLY A 340 6.41 -3.59 -3.27
N GLY A 341 7.70 -3.44 -2.97
CA GLY A 341 8.64 -4.56 -2.81
C GLY A 341 8.23 -5.52 -1.69
N LEU A 342 7.82 -5.00 -0.53
CA LEU A 342 7.29 -5.81 0.58
C LEU A 342 6.02 -6.60 0.18
N GLY A 343 5.18 -6.05 -0.69
CA GLY A 343 3.99 -6.73 -1.20
C GLY A 343 4.32 -7.92 -2.11
N LEU A 344 5.39 -7.81 -2.89
CA LEU A 344 5.89 -8.92 -3.71
C LEU A 344 6.47 -10.04 -2.84
N GLN A 345 7.19 -9.69 -1.78
CA GLN A 345 7.70 -10.66 -0.81
C GLN A 345 6.56 -11.36 -0.06
N LEU A 346 5.53 -10.62 0.35
CA LEU A 346 4.36 -11.17 1.06
C LEU A 346 3.60 -12.22 0.25
N THR A 347 3.61 -12.08 -1.09
CA THR A 347 2.92 -13.03 -1.99
C THR A 347 3.81 -14.16 -2.48
N ASN A 348 5.06 -14.23 -2.00
CA ASN A 348 6.08 -15.14 -2.50
C ASN A 348 6.15 -15.12 -4.04
N ALA A 349 6.16 -13.91 -4.62
CA ALA A 349 6.18 -13.73 -6.07
C ALA A 349 7.43 -14.37 -6.68
N SER A 350 7.33 -14.85 -7.91
CA SER A 350 8.47 -15.46 -8.59
C SER A 350 9.66 -14.50 -8.68
N ASP A 351 10.87 -15.06 -8.62
CA ASP A 351 12.12 -14.30 -8.72
C ASP A 351 12.13 -13.37 -9.93
N GLY A 352 11.61 -13.84 -11.07
CA GLY A 352 11.49 -13.03 -12.29
C GLY A 352 10.62 -11.78 -12.11
N LEU A 353 9.53 -11.85 -11.35
CA LEU A 353 8.66 -10.70 -11.10
C LEU A 353 9.30 -9.72 -10.10
N ILE A 354 9.97 -10.22 -9.07
CA ILE A 354 10.74 -9.40 -8.12
C ILE A 354 11.86 -8.66 -8.83
N VAL A 355 12.60 -9.35 -9.70
CA VAL A 355 13.68 -8.77 -10.52
C VAL A 355 13.12 -7.72 -11.48
N ALA A 356 12.03 -8.02 -12.19
CA ALA A 356 11.38 -7.08 -13.10
C ALA A 356 10.93 -5.79 -12.38
N TYR A 357 10.25 -5.93 -11.23
CA TYR A 357 9.84 -4.79 -10.42
C TYR A 357 11.02 -3.94 -9.96
N SER A 358 12.08 -4.59 -9.47
CA SER A 358 13.29 -3.91 -9.00
C SER A 358 13.95 -3.11 -10.12
N ILE A 359 14.15 -3.71 -11.29
CA ILE A 359 14.74 -3.04 -12.46
C ILE A 359 13.91 -1.82 -12.87
N VAL A 360 12.60 -2.00 -13.04
CA VAL A 360 11.71 -0.91 -13.48
C VAL A 360 11.71 0.23 -12.47
N THR A 361 11.58 -0.09 -11.18
CA THR A 361 11.56 0.92 -10.12
C THR A 361 12.89 1.69 -10.06
N THR A 362 14.03 1.00 -10.09
CA THR A 362 15.34 1.64 -10.06
C THR A 362 15.56 2.52 -11.30
N VAL A 363 15.26 2.05 -12.50
CA VAL A 363 15.40 2.83 -13.74
C VAL A 363 14.52 4.09 -13.71
N MET A 364 13.27 3.97 -13.25
CA MET A 364 12.35 5.11 -13.17
C MET A 364 12.81 6.16 -12.15
N PHE A 365 13.26 5.74 -10.97
CA PHE A 365 13.76 6.67 -9.95
C PHE A 365 15.09 7.32 -10.36
N LEU A 366 15.98 6.59 -11.03
CA LEU A 366 17.20 7.16 -11.61
C LEU A 366 16.86 8.20 -12.68
N THR A 367 15.93 7.88 -13.58
CA THR A 367 15.47 8.82 -14.61
C THR A 367 14.87 10.08 -13.99
N TYR A 368 14.00 9.92 -12.97
CA TYR A 368 13.45 11.03 -12.19
C TYR A 368 14.56 11.91 -11.58
N ALA A 369 15.57 11.30 -10.94
CA ALA A 369 16.69 12.00 -10.34
C ALA A 369 17.53 12.78 -11.38
N ILE A 370 17.79 12.17 -12.55
CA ILE A 370 18.53 12.80 -13.66
C ILE A 370 17.75 13.99 -14.21
N VAL A 371 16.47 13.83 -14.53
CA VAL A 371 15.60 14.90 -15.05
C VAL A 371 15.55 16.07 -14.08
N LYS A 372 15.36 15.79 -12.79
CA LYS A 372 15.33 16.84 -11.76
C LYS A 372 16.66 17.57 -11.65
N THR A 373 17.78 16.84 -11.66
CA THR A 373 19.13 17.43 -11.51
C THR A 373 19.49 18.28 -12.72
N THR A 374 19.30 17.76 -13.93
CA THR A 374 19.57 18.48 -15.18
C THR A 374 18.71 19.74 -15.33
N MET A 375 17.41 19.68 -15.03
CA MET A 375 16.53 20.86 -15.11
C MET A 375 16.83 21.89 -14.01
N SER A 376 17.23 21.45 -12.82
CA SER A 376 17.68 22.36 -11.75
C SER A 376 18.96 23.10 -12.15
N MET A 377 19.93 22.40 -12.73
CA MET A 377 21.17 23.00 -13.24
C MET A 377 20.89 24.01 -14.36
N ARG A 378 20.08 23.64 -15.36
CA ARG A 378 19.69 24.55 -16.46
C ARG A 378 19.05 25.84 -15.95
N LYS A 379 18.13 25.76 -14.99
CA LYS A 379 17.50 26.95 -14.39
C LYS A 379 18.49 27.83 -13.62
N LYS A 380 19.49 27.24 -12.95
CA LYS A 380 20.57 28.02 -12.30
C LYS A 380 21.44 28.74 -13.33
N THR A 381 21.86 28.05 -14.40
CA THR A 381 22.67 28.64 -15.47
C THR A 381 21.95 29.78 -16.18
N GLN A 382 20.65 29.63 -16.48
CA GLN A 382 19.85 30.70 -17.08
C GLN A 382 19.70 31.92 -16.18
N ARG A 383 19.60 31.73 -14.85
CA ARG A 383 19.56 32.84 -13.88
C ARG A 383 20.89 33.58 -13.80
N TYR A 384 22.02 32.85 -13.78
CA TYR A 384 23.36 33.46 -13.82
C TYR A 384 23.59 34.26 -15.11
N ALA A 385 23.28 33.66 -16.28
CA ALA A 385 23.40 34.35 -17.56
C ALA A 385 22.48 35.58 -17.70
N GLY A 386 21.32 35.58 -17.02
CA GLY A 386 20.42 36.72 -16.95
C GLY A 386 20.92 37.85 -16.03
N ASP A 387 21.52 37.52 -14.88
CA ASP A 387 22.11 38.52 -13.97
C ASP A 387 23.33 39.20 -14.61
N ASP A 388 24.18 38.44 -15.30
CA ASP A 388 25.35 38.98 -16.02
C ASP A 388 24.93 39.93 -17.16
N ARG A 389 23.86 39.60 -17.91
CA ARG A 389 23.29 40.50 -18.93
C ARG A 389 22.66 41.75 -18.33
N ARG A 390 21.99 41.63 -17.18
CA ARG A 390 21.38 42.79 -16.49
C ARG A 390 22.45 43.75 -15.97
N LYS A 391 23.54 43.23 -15.39
CA LYS A 391 24.71 44.04 -14.97
C LYS A 391 25.45 44.67 -16.14
N GLY A 392 25.60 43.95 -17.26
CA GLY A 392 26.21 44.48 -18.48
C GLY A 392 25.41 45.62 -19.14
N SER A 393 24.08 45.59 -19.05
CA SER A 393 23.21 46.64 -19.60
C SER A 393 23.12 47.89 -18.73
N SER A 394 23.31 47.77 -17.41
CA SER A 394 23.30 48.90 -16.47
C SER A 394 24.68 49.54 -16.27
N GLY A 395 25.71 49.05 -16.94
CA GLY A 395 27.11 49.50 -16.82
C GLY A 395 27.62 50.39 -17.97
N ALA A 396 26.74 50.91 -18.83
CA ALA A 396 27.11 51.81 -19.93
C ALA A 396 27.07 53.31 -19.56
N GLY A 397 27.41 53.64 -18.31
CA GLY A 397 27.50 55.01 -17.84
C GLY A 397 28.48 55.12 -16.67
N SER A 398 29.49 55.97 -16.84
CA SER A 398 30.53 56.34 -15.86
C SER A 398 31.75 55.39 -15.78
N SER A 399 32.67 55.57 -16.72
CA SER A 399 34.08 55.32 -16.49
C SER A 399 34.63 56.39 -15.55
N THR A 400 34.69 56.10 -14.25
CA THR A 400 35.55 56.83 -13.32
C THR A 400 36.45 55.81 -12.66
N PHE A 401 37.71 55.80 -13.10
CA PHE A 401 38.80 55.08 -12.47
C PHE A 401 39.02 55.71 -11.08
N VAL A 402 38.62 55.01 -10.02
CA VAL A 402 39.08 55.28 -8.67
C VAL A 402 39.83 54.03 -8.22
N GLU A 403 41.14 54.12 -8.37
CA GLU A 403 42.11 53.21 -7.78
C GLU A 403 42.14 53.47 -6.28
N HIS A 404 41.53 52.59 -5.48
CA HIS A 404 41.90 52.41 -4.09
C HIS A 404 41.79 50.94 -3.69
N GLY A 405 42.93 50.42 -3.24
CA GLY A 405 43.17 49.03 -2.92
C GLY A 405 42.31 48.52 -1.78
N ASN A 406 41.95 47.25 -1.87
CA ASN A 406 41.66 46.46 -0.69
C ASN A 406 42.05 45.00 -0.93
N GLU A 407 43.35 44.75 -0.72
CA GLU A 407 43.94 43.43 -0.60
C GLU A 407 43.40 42.74 0.66
N SER A 408 42.27 42.06 0.59
CA SER A 408 41.85 41.15 1.68
C SER A 408 40.80 40.09 1.31
N ARG A 409 40.46 39.93 0.02
CA ARG A 409 39.47 38.91 -0.43
C ARG A 409 39.92 37.99 -1.58
N GLN A 410 41.22 37.90 -1.84
CA GLN A 410 41.78 37.01 -2.88
C GLN A 410 42.52 35.77 -2.36
N ALA A 411 42.56 35.52 -1.05
CA ALA A 411 43.27 34.37 -0.49
C ALA A 411 42.46 33.06 -0.39
N VAL A 412 41.13 33.07 -0.59
CA VAL A 412 40.29 31.84 -0.43
C VAL A 412 39.84 31.24 -1.78
N ALA A 413 40.00 31.94 -2.90
CA ALA A 413 39.64 31.44 -4.24
C ALA A 413 40.78 30.71 -4.97
N ALA A 414 42.02 30.76 -4.46
CA ALA A 414 43.19 30.14 -5.10
C ALA A 414 43.44 28.68 -4.67
N VAL A 415 42.84 28.20 -3.56
CA VAL A 415 43.08 26.84 -3.04
C VAL A 415 42.15 25.77 -3.66
N SER A 416 41.05 26.14 -4.31
CA SER A 416 40.15 25.18 -4.99
C SER A 416 40.49 24.89 -6.46
N ARG A 417 41.63 25.37 -6.98
CA ARG A 417 42.07 25.07 -8.37
C ARG A 417 43.24 24.09 -8.49
N MET A 418 43.67 23.44 -7.40
CA MET A 418 44.77 22.46 -7.42
C MET A 418 44.39 21.07 -6.85
N ALA A 419 43.14 20.63 -6.96
CA ALA A 419 42.72 19.28 -6.51
C ALA A 419 41.86 18.53 -7.55
N GLY A 420 42.20 18.62 -8.85
CA GLY A 420 41.43 17.99 -9.92
C GLY A 420 42.21 17.63 -11.18
N ARG A 421 43.53 17.45 -11.08
CA ARG A 421 44.36 17.00 -12.21
C ARG A 421 45.01 15.67 -11.88
N ASN A 422 44.25 14.59 -12.04
CA ASN A 422 44.74 13.27 -12.47
C ASN A 422 43.56 12.33 -12.69
N THR A 423 42.84 12.52 -13.80
CA THR A 423 42.07 11.43 -14.43
C THR A 423 42.39 11.44 -15.93
N VAL A 424 43.08 10.40 -16.35
CA VAL A 424 43.44 10.14 -17.75
C VAL A 424 42.14 9.89 -18.52
N GLN A 425 41.72 10.82 -19.37
CA GLN A 425 40.66 10.59 -20.33
C GLN A 425 41.22 9.80 -21.52
N MET A 426 40.92 8.49 -21.60
CA MET A 426 41.02 7.76 -22.85
C MET A 426 40.00 8.34 -23.84
N ARG A 427 40.49 8.90 -24.94
CA ARG A 427 39.66 9.37 -26.06
C ARG A 427 39.34 8.19 -26.97
N THR A 428 38.07 7.76 -26.99
CA THR A 428 37.53 6.93 -28.08
C THR A 428 36.75 7.83 -29.04
N PHE A 429 37.22 7.92 -30.28
CA PHE A 429 36.56 8.62 -31.36
C PHE A 429 35.47 7.72 -31.96
N LEU A 430 34.21 7.99 -31.63
CA LEU A 430 33.05 7.52 -32.37
C LEU A 430 32.10 8.71 -32.57
N ASN A 431 32.07 9.25 -33.79
CA ASN A 431 31.10 10.26 -34.21
C ASN A 431 29.80 9.55 -34.61
N PRO A 432 28.67 9.70 -33.87
CA PRO A 432 27.38 9.31 -34.41
C PRO A 432 26.94 10.40 -35.40
N THR A 433 26.97 10.09 -36.69
CA THR A 433 26.30 10.88 -37.73
C THR A 433 24.79 10.81 -37.52
N VAL A 434 24.26 11.67 -36.66
CA VAL A 434 22.82 11.94 -36.59
C VAL A 434 22.48 12.87 -37.74
N SER A 435 21.91 12.31 -38.79
CA SER A 435 21.18 13.04 -39.83
C SER A 435 20.03 13.83 -39.18
N ARG A 436 20.28 15.08 -38.79
CA ARG A 436 19.23 16.05 -38.50
C ARG A 436 18.47 16.32 -39.80
N ARG A 437 17.31 15.71 -39.98
CA ARG A 437 16.32 16.27 -40.92
C ARG A 437 15.92 17.64 -40.37
N ALA A 438 16.21 18.69 -41.12
CA ALA A 438 15.76 20.04 -40.79
C ALA A 438 14.23 20.06 -40.78
N ASP A 439 13.65 20.59 -39.70
CA ASP A 439 12.20 20.79 -39.61
C ASP A 439 11.84 21.97 -40.53
N PHE A 440 11.28 21.65 -41.69
CA PHE A 440 10.95 22.63 -42.73
C PHE A 440 10.04 23.74 -42.23
N VAL A 441 9.16 23.44 -41.26
CA VAL A 441 8.25 24.42 -40.67
C VAL A 441 9.02 25.42 -39.82
N GLN A 442 10.01 24.94 -39.07
CA GLN A 442 10.87 25.79 -38.25
C GLN A 442 11.74 26.71 -39.11
N GLU A 443 12.27 26.22 -40.22
CA GLU A 443 13.08 27.05 -41.12
C GLU A 443 12.25 28.07 -41.92
N LEU A 444 11.04 27.70 -42.35
CA LEU A 444 10.10 28.62 -43.00
C LEU A 444 9.68 29.74 -42.04
N TYR A 445 9.35 29.39 -40.79
CA TYR A 445 9.00 30.36 -39.76
C TYR A 445 10.16 31.32 -39.43
N LEU A 446 11.38 30.81 -39.33
CA LEU A 446 12.58 31.63 -39.11
C LEU A 446 12.92 32.51 -40.31
N LYS A 447 12.59 32.08 -41.53
CA LYS A 447 12.76 32.87 -42.76
C LYS A 447 11.77 34.03 -42.81
N GLU A 448 10.50 33.80 -42.49
CA GLU A 448 9.47 34.85 -42.45
C GLU A 448 9.75 35.88 -41.34
N LEU A 449 10.18 35.43 -40.15
CA LEU A 449 10.57 36.33 -39.07
C LEU A 449 11.78 37.21 -39.42
N LYS A 450 12.73 36.69 -40.21
CA LYS A 450 13.88 37.47 -40.67
C LYS A 450 13.52 38.42 -41.83
N ALA A 451 12.52 38.08 -42.63
CA ALA A 451 12.03 38.91 -43.73
C ALA A 451 11.11 40.05 -43.25
N TYR A 452 10.53 39.91 -42.05
CA TYR A 452 9.64 40.94 -41.50
C TYR A 452 10.40 42.20 -41.09
N LYS A 453 10.17 43.28 -41.83
CA LYS A 453 10.68 44.62 -41.53
C LYS A 453 9.53 45.45 -40.96
N THR A 454 9.62 45.84 -39.69
CA THR A 454 8.61 46.68 -39.06
C THR A 454 8.49 48.02 -39.80
N PRO A 455 7.29 48.49 -40.15
CA PRO A 455 7.12 49.84 -40.70
C PRO A 455 7.60 50.89 -39.68
N ALA A 456 8.21 51.96 -40.18
CA ALA A 456 8.74 53.03 -39.33
C ALA A 456 7.58 53.76 -38.62
N LEU A 457 7.65 53.80 -37.29
CA LEU A 457 6.68 54.48 -36.44
C LEU A 457 6.66 55.98 -36.79
N LYS A 458 5.51 56.50 -37.22
CA LYS A 458 5.31 57.94 -37.39
C LYS A 458 4.82 58.52 -36.06
N ALA A 459 5.16 59.78 -35.78
CA ALA A 459 4.76 60.46 -34.54
C ALA A 459 3.23 60.50 -34.31
N ASN A 460 2.43 60.25 -35.35
CA ASN A 460 0.96 60.21 -35.30
C ASN A 460 0.35 58.79 -35.14
N ASP A 461 1.14 57.71 -35.08
CA ASP A 461 0.60 56.34 -34.89
C ASP A 461 0.00 56.11 -33.49
N ALA A 462 0.28 56.99 -32.52
CA ALA A 462 -0.25 56.91 -31.15
C ALA A 462 -1.67 57.47 -31.00
N GLN A 463 -2.18 58.25 -31.96
CA GLN A 463 -3.42 59.02 -31.82
C GLN A 463 -4.70 58.20 -32.10
N GLY A 464 -4.58 56.98 -32.63
CA GLY A 464 -5.72 56.10 -32.91
C GLY A 464 -5.97 54.97 -31.90
N HIS A 465 -5.02 54.70 -31.00
CA HIS A 465 -5.05 53.55 -30.10
C HIS A 465 -5.16 53.89 -28.60
N VAL A 466 -5.17 55.18 -28.25
CA VAL A 466 -5.37 55.65 -26.88
C VAL A 466 -6.53 56.64 -26.88
N LEU A 467 -7.62 56.32 -26.18
CA LEU A 467 -8.69 57.28 -25.93
C LEU A 467 -8.12 58.44 -25.10
N GLU A 468 -8.30 59.68 -25.58
CA GLU A 468 -7.85 60.87 -24.88
C GLU A 468 -8.61 61.00 -23.54
N PHE A 469 -7.86 60.99 -22.45
CA PHE A 469 -8.42 61.00 -21.10
C PHE A 469 -9.00 62.38 -20.79
N GLN A 470 -10.32 62.51 -20.78
CA GLN A 470 -10.99 63.67 -20.20
C GLN A 470 -11.23 63.42 -18.71
N GLN A 471 -10.69 64.30 -17.86
CA GLN A 471 -10.99 64.26 -16.43
C GLN A 471 -12.50 64.47 -16.23
N PRO A 472 -13.18 63.60 -15.45
CA PRO A 472 -14.57 63.83 -15.10
C PRO A 472 -14.69 65.14 -14.33
N LYS A 473 -15.70 65.94 -14.68
CA LYS A 473 -16.03 67.17 -13.96
C LYS A 473 -16.21 66.82 -12.48
N ALA A 474 -15.52 67.53 -11.60
CA ALA A 474 -15.65 67.31 -10.16
C ALA A 474 -17.13 67.41 -9.76
N PRO A 475 -17.66 66.50 -8.91
CA PRO A 475 -19.01 66.63 -8.42
C PRO A 475 -19.12 67.94 -7.64
N LEU A 476 -20.20 68.70 -7.86
CA LEU A 476 -20.49 69.85 -7.00
C LEU A 476 -20.66 69.34 -5.57
N SER A 477 -19.89 69.91 -4.65
CA SER A 477 -20.07 69.69 -3.21
C SER A 477 -21.49 70.13 -2.82
N PRO A 478 -22.28 69.31 -2.11
CA PRO A 478 -23.62 69.67 -1.67
C PRO A 478 -23.66 70.91 -0.76
N GLU A 479 -22.54 71.29 -0.15
CA GLU A 479 -22.50 72.40 0.81
C GLU A 479 -22.53 73.81 0.16
N GLU A 480 -22.20 73.97 -1.13
CA GLU A 480 -22.23 75.30 -1.77
C GLU A 480 -23.61 75.68 -2.34
N ALA A 481 -24.45 74.69 -2.63
CA ALA A 481 -25.84 74.95 -3.05
C ALA A 481 -26.70 75.41 -1.87
N ASP A 482 -26.42 74.90 -0.66
CA ASP A 482 -27.16 75.22 0.56
C ASP A 482 -26.80 76.59 1.14
N LEU A 483 -25.58 77.08 0.91
CA LEU A 483 -25.14 78.42 1.33
C LEU A 483 -25.78 79.53 0.48
N ALA A 484 -26.02 79.28 -0.81
CA ALA A 484 -26.66 80.24 -1.71
C ALA A 484 -28.18 80.30 -1.54
N SER A 485 -28.83 79.18 -1.18
CA SER A 485 -30.25 79.17 -0.80
C SER A 485 -30.46 79.80 0.57
N SER A 486 -29.65 79.46 1.58
CA SER A 486 -29.76 80.00 2.94
C SER A 486 -29.46 81.50 3.03
N LEU A 487 -28.53 82.05 2.22
CA LEU A 487 -28.32 83.50 2.12
C LEU A 487 -29.50 84.23 1.47
N LYS A 488 -30.12 83.62 0.46
CA LYS A 488 -31.32 84.17 -0.18
C LYS A 488 -32.54 84.08 0.74
N GLU A 489 -32.63 83.00 1.51
CA GLU A 489 -33.66 82.79 2.52
C GLU A 489 -33.51 83.81 3.66
N TYR A 490 -32.28 84.08 4.11
CA TYR A 490 -31.97 85.13 5.10
C TYR A 490 -32.19 86.56 4.57
N GLU A 491 -31.93 86.83 3.28
CA GLU A 491 -32.29 88.12 2.64
C GLU A 491 -33.80 88.28 2.40
N SER A 492 -34.53 87.17 2.25
CA SER A 492 -35.99 87.17 2.01
C SER A 492 -36.85 87.02 3.25
N MET A 493 -36.25 86.65 4.40
CA MET A 493 -36.94 86.64 5.68
C MET A 493 -37.22 88.08 6.13
N ALA A 494 -38.46 88.51 5.89
CA ALA A 494 -39.03 89.68 6.53
C ALA A 494 -39.04 89.44 8.06
N VAL A 495 -38.61 90.45 8.81
CA VAL A 495 -38.71 90.47 10.27
C VAL A 495 -40.19 90.35 10.66
N GLU A 496 -40.60 89.16 11.10
CA GLU A 496 -41.87 88.97 11.80
C GLU A 496 -41.65 89.05 13.31
N VAL A 497 -42.37 90.00 13.91
CA VAL A 497 -42.39 90.29 15.34
C VAL A 497 -43.25 89.24 16.06
N GLU A 498 -42.69 88.70 17.14
CA GLU A 498 -43.25 88.01 18.30
C GLU A 498 -44.66 87.37 18.22
N GLY A 499 -44.71 86.07 18.57
CA GLY A 499 -45.80 85.56 19.39
C GLY A 499 -46.25 84.13 19.11
N GLN A 500 -46.24 83.32 20.17
CA GLN A 500 -47.27 82.32 20.50
C GLN A 500 -47.13 80.84 20.03
N GLU A 501 -46.74 80.01 21.01
CA GLU A 501 -47.39 78.77 21.50
C GLU A 501 -47.67 77.53 20.62
N GLY A 502 -47.42 76.37 21.24
CA GLY A 502 -48.28 75.17 21.10
C GLY A 502 -47.61 74.00 20.38
N ALA A 503 -46.97 73.04 21.06
CA ALA A 503 -47.56 71.95 21.85
C ALA A 503 -47.85 70.66 21.04
N ASP A 504 -47.50 69.53 21.68
CA ASP A 504 -47.92 68.14 21.45
C ASP A 504 -47.38 67.38 20.22
N ALA A 505 -47.10 66.08 20.27
CA ALA A 505 -47.03 65.06 21.32
C ALA A 505 -46.59 63.74 20.66
N GLY A 506 -46.01 62.80 21.43
CA GLY A 506 -46.12 61.37 21.08
C GLY A 506 -44.83 60.54 21.06
N LYS A 507 -44.27 60.29 22.25
CA LYS A 507 -43.30 59.24 22.67
C LYS A 507 -43.70 57.78 22.25
N PRO A 508 -42.87 56.72 22.43
CA PRO A 508 -41.64 56.65 23.25
C PRO A 508 -40.41 55.95 22.65
N ALA A 509 -39.27 56.27 23.25
CA ALA A 509 -38.08 55.42 23.32
C ALA A 509 -38.00 54.79 24.72
N ALA A 510 -37.51 53.55 24.80
CA ALA A 510 -36.76 52.92 25.91
C ALA A 510 -36.32 51.52 25.38
N VAL A 511 -35.16 50.93 25.67
CA VAL A 511 -34.36 50.92 26.90
C VAL A 511 -32.91 50.61 26.50
N ALA A 512 -31.96 51.38 27.02
CA ALA A 512 -30.57 50.99 27.18
C ALA A 512 -30.40 50.34 28.57
N GLN A 513 -29.57 49.30 28.68
CA GLN A 513 -29.04 48.79 29.95
C GLN A 513 -27.51 48.82 29.84
N ASP A 514 -26.82 49.69 30.58
CA ASP A 514 -26.55 49.67 32.02
C ASP A 514 -25.19 48.99 32.28
N TRP A 515 -24.18 49.84 32.49
CA TRP A 515 -22.86 49.47 32.98
C TRP A 515 -22.54 50.40 34.17
N LEU A 516 -22.77 49.86 35.36
CA LEU A 516 -22.05 50.13 36.63
C LEU A 516 -22.37 51.45 37.38
N VAL A 517 -23.45 51.37 38.17
CA VAL A 517 -23.58 51.68 39.62
C VAL A 517 -22.29 52.15 40.33
N GLU A 518 -22.24 53.45 40.66
CA GLU A 518 -22.28 54.10 42.00
C GLU A 518 -20.92 54.34 42.67
N GLU A 519 -20.61 55.61 42.91
CA GLU A 519 -20.43 56.19 44.25
C GLU A 519 -20.48 57.73 44.14
N GLU A 520 -21.53 58.33 44.72
CA GLU A 520 -21.54 59.69 45.31
C GLU A 520 -20.47 59.71 46.44
N GLU A 521 -19.80 60.80 46.81
CA GLU A 521 -20.28 62.15 47.16
C GLU A 521 -19.06 63.07 47.45
N ASP A 522 -19.34 64.38 47.52
CA ASP A 522 -18.66 65.43 48.30
C ASP A 522 -17.34 66.11 47.82
N ASP A 523 -17.55 67.35 47.35
CA ASP A 523 -17.07 68.64 47.89
C ASP A 523 -15.61 68.87 48.34
N ASP A 524 -15.22 70.14 48.10
CA ASP A 524 -14.14 70.93 48.69
C ASP A 524 -12.72 70.93 48.07
N HIS A 525 -12.45 72.08 47.43
CA HIS A 525 -11.33 72.99 47.65
C HIS A 525 -9.85 72.51 47.71
N ALA A 526 -9.07 73.24 46.89
CA ALA A 526 -7.75 73.81 47.18
C ALA A 526 -6.45 73.03 46.84
N HIS A 527 -5.69 73.68 45.94
CA HIS A 527 -4.24 73.96 45.96
C HIS A 527 -3.23 72.91 46.46
N GLY A 528 -2.25 72.64 45.56
CA GLY A 528 -0.86 72.98 45.87
C GLY A 528 0.13 71.83 46.09
N HIS A 529 1.12 71.83 45.17
CA HIS A 529 2.46 71.21 45.22
C HIS A 529 2.62 69.72 44.93
#